data_AF-A0A5C1AAW3-F1
#
_entry.id   AF-A0A5C1AAW3-F1
#
_cell.length_a   1.000
_cell.length_b   1.000
_cell.length_c   1.000
_cell.angle_alpha   90.00
_cell.angle_beta   90.00
_cell.angle_gamma   90.00
#
_symmetry.space_group_name_H-M   'P 1'
#
loop_
_entity.id
_entity.type
_entity.pdbx_description
1 polymer ?
#
loop_
_entity_poly.entity_id
_entity_poly.type
_entity_poly.pdbx_seq_one_letter_code
_entity_poly.pdbx_strand_id
1 'polypeptide(L)'
;MRRRILIGMAALAIGTAFILGFNWWTSPRRKAIATGTIERVTIWAQPVQRPGETGSNSGHQAPKGSRVEVYEHFILVTPAGGPTELSPHGWYTNLEFRAN
;
A
#
# COMPACT_ATOMS: atom_id res chain seq x y z
N MET A 1 -32.48 -59.27 -9.66
CA MET A 1 -32.59 -58.67 -11.01
C MET A 1 -32.84 -57.17 -10.81
N ARG A 2 -32.11 -56.17 -11.32
CA ARG A 2 -31.01 -56.00 -12.28
C ARG A 2 -30.18 -54.77 -11.84
N ARG A 3 -28.86 -54.84 -12.00
CA ARG A 3 -27.91 -53.72 -11.94
C ARG A 3 -28.12 -52.74 -13.11
N ARG A 4 -27.75 -51.46 -12.92
CA ARG A 4 -27.25 -50.46 -13.91
C ARG A 4 -27.10 -49.11 -13.19
N ILE A 5 -25.95 -48.77 -12.60
CA ILE A 5 -24.80 -48.04 -13.21
C ILE A 5 -25.25 -46.96 -14.21
N LEU A 6 -25.08 -45.68 -13.84
CA LEU A 6 -24.38 -44.69 -14.65
C LEU A 6 -24.03 -43.46 -13.77
N ILE A 7 -22.81 -43.45 -13.24
CA ILE A 7 -22.14 -42.25 -12.73
C ILE A 7 -21.53 -41.58 -13.96
N GLY A 8 -22.20 -40.54 -14.46
CA GLY A 8 -21.79 -39.80 -15.65
C GLY A 8 -21.13 -38.47 -15.28
N MET A 9 -19.79 -38.46 -15.35
CA MET A 9 -18.96 -37.31 -15.72
C MET A 9 -19.09 -36.01 -14.89
N ALA A 10 -18.63 -36.05 -13.64
CA ALA A 10 -18.18 -34.86 -12.92
C ALA A 10 -16.65 -34.90 -12.78
N ALA A 11 -15.92 -34.71 -13.88
CA ALA A 11 -14.45 -34.72 -13.86
C ALA A 11 -13.87 -33.93 -15.02
N LEU A 12 -14.20 -32.64 -15.15
CA LEU A 12 -13.44 -31.75 -16.04
C LEU A 12 -13.66 -30.24 -15.73
N ALA A 13 -13.43 -29.79 -14.50
CA ALA A 13 -13.40 -28.34 -14.23
C ALA A 13 -12.60 -27.92 -12.98
N ILE A 14 -11.76 -28.79 -12.41
CA ILE A 14 -11.01 -28.48 -11.18
C ILE A 14 -9.51 -28.27 -11.45
N GLY A 15 -9.00 -28.67 -12.63
CA GLY A 15 -7.57 -28.62 -12.95
C GLY A 15 -7.00 -27.27 -13.40
N THR A 16 -7.83 -26.30 -13.82
CA THR A 16 -7.37 -25.05 -14.45
C THR A 16 -7.47 -23.80 -13.58
N ALA A 17 -7.98 -23.91 -12.35
CA ALA A 17 -8.07 -22.76 -11.43
C ALA A 17 -6.83 -22.58 -10.53
N PHE A 18 -5.98 -23.61 -10.41
CA PHE A 18 -4.84 -23.57 -9.47
C PHE A 18 -3.57 -22.89 -10.04
N ILE A 19 -3.42 -22.79 -11.36
CA ILE A 19 -2.18 -22.25 -11.96
C ILE A 19 -2.22 -20.71 -12.07
N LEU A 20 -3.39 -20.07 -12.04
CA LEU A 20 -3.51 -18.61 -12.07
C LEU A 20 -3.63 -17.95 -10.69
N GLY A 21 -3.92 -18.73 -9.63
CA GLY A 21 -4.11 -18.19 -8.27
C GLY A 21 -2.83 -18.05 -7.43
N PHE A 22 -1.74 -18.73 -7.78
CA PHE A 22 -0.58 -18.85 -6.90
C PHE A 22 0.46 -17.72 -7.05
N ASN A 23 0.43 -16.96 -8.16
CA ASN A 23 1.41 -15.90 -8.43
C ASN A 23 1.07 -14.53 -7.82
N TRP A 24 -0.09 -14.37 -7.18
CA TRP A 24 -0.42 -13.12 -6.46
C TRP A 24 0.17 -13.08 -5.04
N TRP A 25 0.59 -14.21 -4.46
CA TRP A 25 1.06 -14.27 -3.08
C TRP A 25 2.54 -13.91 -2.91
N THR A 26 3.35 -14.06 -3.95
CA THR A 26 4.82 -13.93 -3.86
C THR A 26 5.36 -12.61 -4.39
N SER A 27 4.51 -11.57 -4.52
CA SER A 27 5.02 -10.24 -4.85
C SER A 27 6.06 -9.84 -3.79
N PRO A 28 7.34 -9.65 -4.15
CA PRO A 28 8.35 -9.29 -3.18
C PRO A 28 7.94 -7.95 -2.58
N ARG A 29 7.61 -7.95 -1.29
CA ARG A 29 7.38 -6.71 -0.55
C ARG A 29 8.67 -5.91 -0.67
N ARG A 30 8.65 -4.83 -1.46
CA ARG A 30 9.80 -3.93 -1.57
C ARG A 30 10.17 -3.53 -0.16
N LYS A 31 11.44 -3.68 0.21
CA LYS A 31 11.93 -3.26 1.51
C LYS A 31 11.91 -1.73 1.55
N ALA A 32 11.37 -1.16 2.63
CA ALA A 32 11.47 0.28 2.85
C ALA A 32 12.95 0.69 2.92
N ILE A 33 13.27 1.84 2.33
CA ILE A 33 14.61 2.45 2.36
C ILE A 33 14.95 2.88 3.78
N ALA A 34 13.97 3.45 4.48
CA ALA A 34 14.07 3.83 5.88
C ALA A 34 12.75 3.58 6.59
N THR A 35 12.80 3.29 7.88
CA THR A 35 11.63 3.20 8.75
C THR A 35 11.90 3.96 10.03
N GLY A 36 10.85 4.46 10.67
CA GLY A 36 11.02 5.24 11.87
C GLY A 36 9.73 5.80 12.45
N THR A 37 9.90 6.78 13.33
CA THR A 37 8.80 7.44 14.04
C THR A 37 8.75 8.92 13.66
N ILE A 38 7.61 9.38 13.18
CA ILE A 38 7.38 10.77 12.74
C ILE A 38 7.57 11.75 13.90
N GLU A 39 8.43 12.73 13.66
CA GLU A 39 8.55 13.94 14.48
C GLU A 39 7.77 15.09 13.83
N ARG A 40 7.82 15.20 12.50
CA ARG A 40 7.08 16.19 11.70
C ARG A 40 6.94 15.72 10.25
N VAL A 41 5.78 15.94 9.66
CA VAL A 41 5.56 15.87 8.20
C VAL A 41 4.25 16.57 7.87
N THR A 42 4.21 17.30 6.77
CA THR A 42 2.97 17.83 6.19
C THR A 42 2.60 16.96 5.00
N ILE A 43 1.40 16.40 5.01
CA ILE A 43 0.83 15.64 3.89
C ILE A 43 -0.16 16.56 3.19
N TRP A 44 -0.03 16.68 1.88
CA TRP A 44 -0.83 17.55 1.03
C TRP A 44 -1.91 16.74 0.29
N ALA A 45 -3.06 17.36 0.07
CA ALA A 45 -4.16 16.78 -0.71
C ALA A 45 -3.87 16.74 -2.21
N GLN A 46 -2.94 17.58 -2.67
CA GLN A 46 -2.45 17.65 -4.05
C GLN A 46 -0.92 17.72 -4.06
N PRO A 47 -0.26 17.50 -5.21
CA PRO A 47 1.17 17.74 -5.33
C PRO A 47 1.53 19.16 -4.90
N VAL A 48 2.69 19.30 -4.25
CA VAL A 48 3.27 20.59 -3.87
C VAL A 48 3.51 21.40 -5.13
N GLN A 49 2.95 22.60 -5.15
CA GLN A 49 3.07 23.51 -6.29
C GLN A 49 4.50 23.99 -6.45
N ARG A 50 4.94 24.05 -7.70
CA ARG A 50 6.26 24.56 -8.06
C ARG A 50 6.21 26.07 -8.29
N PRO A 51 7.35 26.78 -8.20
CA PRO A 51 7.42 28.20 -8.52
C PRO A 51 6.82 28.47 -9.91
N GLY A 52 5.81 29.34 -9.97
CA GLY A 52 5.09 29.70 -11.20
C GLY A 52 3.79 28.93 -11.46
N GLU A 53 3.48 27.90 -10.67
CA GLU A 53 2.17 27.24 -10.71
C GLU A 53 1.15 28.02 -9.87
N THR A 54 -0.09 28.10 -10.35
CA THR A 54 -1.19 28.79 -9.65
C THR A 54 -2.23 27.79 -9.16
N GLY A 55 -2.59 27.87 -7.88
CA GLY A 55 -3.74 27.17 -7.31
C GLY A 55 -3.70 27.20 -5.78
N SER A 56 -4.68 26.56 -5.13
CA SER A 56 -4.65 26.34 -3.68
C SER A 56 -4.41 24.86 -3.38
N ASN A 57 -3.65 24.58 -2.32
CA ASN A 57 -3.45 23.24 -1.79
C ASN A 57 -3.79 23.24 -0.30
N SER A 58 -4.38 22.15 0.18
CA SER A 58 -4.64 21.91 1.58
C SER A 58 -3.78 20.75 2.06
N GLY A 59 -3.42 20.78 3.35
CA GLY A 59 -2.64 19.70 3.92
C GLY A 59 -2.85 19.61 5.42
N HIS A 60 -2.49 18.47 5.98
CA HIS A 60 -2.53 18.19 7.41
C HIS A 60 -1.15 17.74 7.90
N GLN A 61 -0.89 17.95 9.19
CA GLN A 61 0.24 17.30 9.82
C GLN A 61 -0.14 15.87 10.20
N ALA A 62 0.76 14.93 9.95
CA ALA A 62 0.62 13.62 10.54
C ALA A 62 0.82 13.69 12.07
N PRO A 63 0.08 12.90 12.86
CA PRO A 63 0.26 12.85 14.31
C PRO A 63 1.70 12.48 14.67
N LYS A 64 2.30 13.20 15.64
CA LYS A 64 3.60 12.83 16.20
C LYS A 64 3.55 11.42 16.78
N GLY A 65 4.62 10.66 16.61
CA GLY A 65 4.66 9.26 17.04
C GLY A 65 4.09 8.27 16.03
N SER A 66 3.56 8.72 14.89
CA SER A 66 3.15 7.83 13.80
C SER A 66 4.35 7.06 13.25
N ARG A 67 4.15 5.79 12.87
CA ARG A 67 5.19 5.04 12.14
C ARG A 67 5.30 5.60 10.73
N VAL A 68 6.52 5.72 10.22
CA VAL A 68 6.77 6.02 8.81
C VAL A 68 7.62 4.94 8.16
N GLU A 69 7.27 4.62 6.92
CA GLU A 69 8.06 3.79 6.02
C GLU A 69 8.33 4.58 4.75
N VAL A 70 9.60 4.79 4.43
CA VAL A 70 10.04 5.57 3.27
C VAL A 70 10.42 4.62 2.15
N TYR A 71 9.77 4.78 1.00
CA TYR A 71 10.07 4.08 -0.24
C TYR A 71 10.62 5.07 -1.26
N GLU A 72 11.13 4.54 -2.38
CA GLU A 72 11.77 5.34 -3.42
C GLU A 72 10.86 6.43 -4.02
N HIS A 73 9.55 6.20 -4.03
CA HIS A 73 8.57 7.09 -4.70
C HIS A 73 7.39 7.49 -3.84
N PHE A 74 7.32 7.03 -2.59
CA PHE A 74 6.22 7.34 -1.68
C PHE A 74 6.63 7.09 -0.24
N ILE A 75 5.84 7.62 0.69
CA ILE A 75 5.90 7.26 2.10
C ILE A 75 4.59 6.62 2.52
N LEU A 76 4.67 5.73 3.49
CA LEU A 76 3.52 5.25 4.25
C LEU A 76 3.60 5.83 5.65
N VAL A 77 2.51 6.42 6.13
CA VAL A 77 2.40 6.95 7.49
C VAL A 77 1.27 6.23 8.20
N THR A 78 1.58 5.57 9.31
CA THR A 78 0.62 4.79 10.10
C THR A 78 0.52 5.38 11.50
N PRO A 79 -0.57 6.08 11.84
CA PRO A 79 -0.85 6.51 13.22
C PRO A 79 -1.05 5.29 14.13
N ALA A 80 -0.79 5.44 15.43
CA ALA A 80 -0.78 4.32 16.40
C ALA A 80 -2.09 3.49 16.48
N GLY A 81 -3.22 4.05 16.06
CA GLY A 81 -4.50 3.34 15.95
C GLY A 81 -5.30 3.71 14.70
N GLY A 82 -4.63 4.30 13.70
CA GLY A 82 -5.27 4.84 12.51
C GLY A 82 -5.00 3.98 11.26
N PRO A 83 -5.72 4.27 10.15
CA PRO A 83 -5.38 3.69 8.86
C PRO A 83 -3.99 4.17 8.41
N THR A 84 -3.34 3.36 7.58
CA THR A 84 -2.10 3.79 6.93
C THR A 84 -2.43 4.70 5.75
N GLU A 85 -1.82 5.88 5.74
CA GLU A 85 -1.92 6.85 4.67
C GLU A 85 -0.71 6.70 3.72
N LEU A 86 -0.96 6.63 2.42
CA LEU A 86 0.08 6.62 1.39
C LEU A 86 0.19 8.03 0.81
N SER A 87 1.40 8.59 0.84
CA SER A 87 1.68 9.89 0.23
C SER A 87 2.76 9.73 -0.85
N PRO A 88 2.43 9.97 -2.14
CA PRO A 88 3.40 9.93 -3.22
C PRO A 88 4.50 11.00 -3.06
N HIS A 89 5.62 10.80 -3.73
CA HIS A 89 6.66 11.83 -3.80
C HIS A 89 6.10 13.14 -4.36
N GLY A 90 6.45 14.26 -3.73
CA GLY A 90 5.90 15.57 -4.06
C GLY A 90 4.53 15.86 -3.44
N TRP A 91 3.93 14.95 -2.68
CA TRP A 91 2.68 15.18 -1.93
C TRP A 91 2.91 15.37 -0.43
N TYR A 92 4.17 15.45 -0.01
CA TYR A 92 4.54 15.71 1.37
C TYR A 92 5.75 16.63 1.43
N THR A 93 5.87 17.37 2.53
CA THR A 93 7.01 18.26 2.81
C THR A 93 7.42 18.19 4.27
N ASN A 94 8.64 18.65 4.58
CA ASN A 94 9.17 18.71 5.94
C ASN A 94 9.15 17.34 6.65
N LEU A 95 9.51 16.28 5.94
CA LEU A 95 9.59 14.92 6.51
C LEU A 95 10.78 14.82 7.45
N GLU A 96 10.49 14.71 8.74
CA GLU A 96 11.44 14.51 9.83
C GLU A 96 10.95 13.35 10.69
N PHE A 97 11.83 12.37 10.90
CA PHE A 97 11.53 11.20 11.70
C PHE A 97 12.80 10.67 12.36
N ARG A 98 12.60 10.00 13.49
CA ARG A 98 13.64 9.23 14.15
C ARG A 98 13.73 7.86 13.50
N ALA A 99 14.87 7.55 12.88
CA ALA A 99 15.13 6.23 12.33
C ALA A 99 15.17 5.16 13.43
N ASN A 100 14.67 3.97 13.11
CA ASN A 100 14.74 2.79 13.97
C ASN A 100 15.93 1.89 13.60
#